data_AF-A0A6P7TTU6-F1
#
_entry.id   AF-A0A6P7TTU6-F1
#
_cell.length_a   1.000
_cell.length_b   1.000
_cell.length_c   1.000
_cell.angle_alpha   90.00
_cell.angle_beta   90.00
_cell.angle_gamma   90.00
#
_symmetry.space_group_name_H-M   'P 1'
#
loop_
_entity.id
_entity.type
_entity.pdbx_description
1 polymer ?
#
loop_
_entity_poly.entity_id
_entity_poly.type
_entity_poly.pdbx_seq_one_letter_code
_entity_poly.pdbx_strand_id
1 'polypeptide(L)'
;MMAAPTVHFSKTEARAVMKFLFLQGKGAAEIHGEMKKVLKERCPSYSTVKIWVSRFRTGHFEVTDEPRSGRPTSVTTEDKADIVHFMILKDRWISAKVIAETLGISRERVGHIIHNILNMRQRSAKWVPNSKTEGPSEEVCESEKGICSIKS
;
A
#
# COMPACT_ATOMS: atom_id res chain seq x y z
N MET A 1 -32.20 -35.19 11.25
CA MET A 1 -30.85 -34.79 11.69
C MET A 1 -30.70 -33.30 11.44
N MET A 2 -30.57 -32.49 12.49
CA MET A 2 -30.33 -31.06 12.31
C MET A 2 -28.87 -30.85 11.91
N ALA A 3 -28.66 -30.24 10.74
CA ALA A 3 -27.32 -29.86 10.30
C ALA A 3 -26.72 -28.88 11.31
N ALA A 4 -25.53 -29.18 11.82
CA ALA A 4 -24.83 -28.30 12.73
C ALA A 4 -24.65 -26.93 12.05
N PRO A 5 -24.95 -25.81 12.74
CA PRO A 5 -24.74 -24.49 12.18
C PRO A 5 -23.27 -24.35 11.78
N THR A 6 -23.02 -24.13 10.49
CA THR A 6 -21.67 -24.04 9.92
C THR A 6 -21.09 -22.65 10.16
N VAL A 7 -20.95 -22.26 11.44
CA VAL A 7 -20.34 -20.98 11.84
C VAL A 7 -18.98 -20.86 11.15
N HIS A 8 -18.87 -19.85 10.28
CA HIS A 8 -17.64 -19.56 9.54
C HIS A 8 -16.62 -18.98 10.52
N PHE A 9 -15.59 -19.75 10.83
CA PHE A 9 -14.55 -19.36 11.78
C PHE A 9 -13.42 -18.66 11.05
N SER A 10 -13.22 -17.37 11.34
CA SER A 10 -12.18 -16.55 10.75
C SER A 10 -10.80 -16.83 11.37
N LYS A 11 -9.73 -16.47 10.65
CA LYS A 11 -8.35 -16.63 11.13
C LYS A 11 -8.09 -15.78 12.38
N THR A 12 -8.71 -14.60 12.48
CA THR A 12 -8.61 -13.71 13.63
C THR A 12 -9.28 -14.30 14.86
N GLU A 13 -10.46 -14.90 14.72
CA GLU A 13 -11.13 -15.61 15.82
C GLU A 13 -10.29 -16.80 16.31
N ALA A 14 -9.67 -17.55 15.40
CA ALA A 14 -8.77 -18.66 15.75
C ALA A 14 -7.61 -18.19 16.63
N ARG A 15 -6.99 -17.08 16.27
CA ARG A 15 -5.87 -16.49 17.01
C ARG A 15 -6.32 -15.94 18.36
N ALA A 16 -7.52 -15.35 18.45
CA ALA A 16 -8.11 -14.88 19.70
C ALA A 16 -8.35 -16.04 20.67
N VAL A 17 -8.89 -17.17 20.19
CA VAL A 17 -9.08 -18.38 21.00
C VAL A 17 -7.74 -18.95 21.46
N MET A 18 -6.74 -19.03 20.58
CA MET A 18 -5.39 -19.47 20.98
C MET A 18 -4.79 -18.57 22.05
N LYS A 19 -4.95 -17.25 21.93
CA LYS A 19 -4.48 -16.27 22.92
C LYS A 19 -5.17 -16.47 24.26
N PHE A 20 -6.50 -16.62 24.27
CA PHE A 20 -7.26 -16.88 25.49
C PHE A 20 -6.78 -18.15 26.20
N LEU A 21 -6.65 -19.26 25.47
CA LEU A 21 -6.21 -20.53 26.04
C LEU A 21 -4.74 -20.49 26.50
N PHE A 22 -3.88 -19.74 25.81
CA PHE A 22 -2.50 -19.50 26.24
C PHE A 22 -2.44 -18.73 27.56
N LEU A 23 -3.29 -17.71 27.74
CA LEU A 23 -3.39 -16.96 29.00
C LEU A 23 -3.93 -17.82 30.16
N GLN A 24 -4.70 -18.88 29.86
CA GLN A 24 -5.08 -19.89 30.85
C GLN A 24 -3.91 -20.81 31.27
N GLY A 25 -2.72 -20.65 30.67
CA GLY A 25 -1.54 -21.47 30.97
C GLY A 25 -1.44 -22.77 30.15
N LYS A 26 -2.31 -22.98 29.16
CA LYS A 26 -2.32 -24.21 28.36
C LYS A 26 -1.17 -24.27 27.36
N GLY A 27 -0.63 -25.47 27.17
CA GLY A 27 0.39 -25.76 26.16
C GLY A 27 -0.17 -25.88 24.74
N ALA A 28 0.69 -25.83 23.73
CA ALA A 28 0.27 -25.91 22.31
C ALA A 28 -0.51 -27.19 21.96
N ALA A 29 -0.15 -28.33 22.56
CA ALA A 29 -0.83 -29.61 22.34
C ALA A 29 -2.26 -29.60 22.91
N GLU A 30 -2.44 -29.04 24.10
CA GLU A 30 -3.75 -28.91 24.76
C GLU A 30 -4.65 -27.94 23.99
N ILE A 31 -4.10 -26.79 23.59
CA ILE A 31 -4.81 -25.78 22.78
C ILE A 31 -5.33 -26.41 21.48
N HIS A 32 -4.46 -27.11 20.74
CA HIS A 32 -4.88 -27.77 19.51
C HIS A 32 -5.93 -28.86 19.76
N GLY A 33 -5.79 -29.63 20.85
CA GLY A 33 -6.78 -30.63 21.24
C GLY A 33 -8.17 -30.05 21.51
N GLU A 34 -8.25 -28.95 22.25
CA GLU A 34 -9.53 -28.27 22.52
C GLU A 34 -10.13 -27.63 21.26
N MET A 35 -9.32 -26.95 20.46
CA MET A 35 -9.78 -26.37 19.19
C MET A 35 -10.28 -27.46 18.23
N LYS A 36 -9.62 -28.62 18.17
CA LYS A 36 -10.03 -29.74 17.30
C LYS A 36 -11.36 -30.37 17.73
N LYS A 37 -11.64 -30.43 19.04
CA LYS A 37 -12.93 -30.94 19.56
C LYS A 37 -14.11 -30.10 19.08
N VAL A 38 -13.95 -28.77 19.04
CA VAL A 38 -15.00 -27.81 18.67
C VAL A 38 -15.08 -27.62 17.16
N LEU A 39 -13.96 -27.32 16.50
CA LEU A 39 -13.91 -26.89 15.10
C LEU A 39 -13.77 -28.07 14.11
N LYS A 40 -13.40 -29.26 14.57
CA LYS A 40 -13.18 -30.46 13.76
C LYS A 40 -12.31 -30.18 12.52
N GLU A 41 -12.87 -30.25 11.32
CA GLU A 41 -12.13 -30.00 10.06
C GLU A 41 -11.67 -28.56 9.87
N ARG A 42 -12.34 -27.59 10.51
CA ARG A 42 -11.96 -26.17 10.43
C ARG A 42 -10.87 -25.79 11.44
N CYS A 43 -10.34 -26.76 12.18
CA CYS A 43 -9.29 -26.51 13.15
C CYS A 43 -7.98 -26.10 12.45
N PRO A 44 -7.31 -25.03 12.92
CA PRO A 44 -5.97 -24.72 12.44
C PRO A 44 -5.01 -25.88 12.73
N SER A 45 -4.04 -26.06 11.84
CA SER A 45 -3.05 -27.13 11.98
C SER A 45 -2.27 -26.99 13.29
N TYR A 46 -1.79 -28.11 13.83
CA TYR A 46 -0.93 -28.12 15.01
C TYR A 46 0.30 -27.21 14.84
N SER A 47 0.91 -27.21 13.66
CA SER A 47 2.06 -26.34 13.32
C SER A 47 1.70 -24.86 13.47
N THR A 48 0.51 -24.45 13.01
CA THR A 48 0.02 -23.08 13.17
C THR A 48 -0.14 -22.72 14.64
N VAL A 49 -0.76 -23.60 15.44
CA VAL A 49 -0.92 -23.39 16.89
C VAL A 49 0.43 -23.24 17.57
N LYS A 50 1.41 -24.08 17.23
CA LYS A 50 2.77 -24.02 17.79
C LYS A 50 3.47 -22.68 17.49
N ILE A 51 3.35 -22.17 16.26
CA ILE A 51 3.91 -20.87 15.87
C ILE A 51 3.28 -19.74 16.71
N TRP A 52 1.96 -19.75 16.88
CA TRP A 52 1.26 -18.73 17.67
C TRP A 52 1.61 -18.80 19.15
N VAL A 53 1.65 -19.99 19.74
CA VAL A 53 2.09 -20.16 21.14
C VAL A 53 3.52 -19.67 21.32
N SER A 54 4.42 -19.92 20.36
CA SER A 54 5.78 -19.36 20.40
C SER A 54 5.80 -17.83 20.37
N ARG A 55 4.94 -17.20 19.55
CA ARG A 55 4.79 -15.74 19.49
C ARG A 55 4.25 -15.15 20.79
N PHE A 56 3.28 -15.82 21.41
CA PHE A 56 2.75 -15.37 22.70
C PHE A 56 3.79 -15.46 23.82
N ARG A 57 4.66 -16.48 23.78
CA ARG A 57 5.79 -16.58 24.73
C ARG A 57 6.80 -15.44 24.59
N THR A 58 6.98 -14.89 23.40
CA THR A 58 7.86 -13.74 23.16
C THR A 58 7.17 -12.40 23.39
N GLY A 59 5.91 -12.39 23.88
CA GLY A 59 5.18 -11.17 24.25
C GLY A 59 4.34 -10.55 23.13
N HIS A 60 4.26 -11.18 21.94
CA HIS A 60 3.45 -10.64 20.83
C HIS A 60 2.02 -11.19 20.89
N PHE A 61 1.09 -10.36 21.36
CA PHE A 61 -0.32 -10.73 21.59
C PHE A 61 -1.30 -10.16 20.56
N GLU A 62 -0.81 -9.58 19.47
CA GLU A 62 -1.64 -9.05 18.40
C GLU A 62 -2.33 -10.17 17.63
N VAL A 63 -3.64 -10.03 17.45
CA VAL A 63 -4.50 -11.03 16.80
C VAL A 63 -4.61 -10.75 15.29
N THR A 64 -4.52 -9.47 14.92
CA THR A 64 -4.48 -8.99 13.55
C THR A 64 -3.13 -9.28 12.90
N ASP A 65 -3.12 -9.44 11.59
CA ASP A 65 -1.85 -9.44 10.86
C ASP A 65 -1.30 -8.02 10.85
N GLU A 66 -0.05 -7.84 11.26
CA GLU A 66 0.69 -6.61 10.98
C GLU A 66 0.65 -6.33 9.47
N PRO A 67 0.64 -5.06 9.06
CA PRO A 67 0.75 -4.71 7.65
C PRO A 67 1.99 -5.40 7.11
N ARG A 68 1.78 -6.33 6.15
CA ARG A 68 2.91 -7.02 5.54
C ARG A 68 3.80 -5.97 4.92
N SER A 69 5.04 -5.89 5.38
CA SER A 69 6.10 -5.31 4.59
C SER A 69 6.20 -6.17 3.33
N GLY A 70 5.51 -5.75 2.27
CA GLY A 70 5.80 -6.26 0.94
C GLY A 70 7.26 -6.01 0.62
N ARG A 71 7.78 -6.60 -0.47
CA ARG A 71 9.07 -6.19 -1.00
C ARG A 71 9.02 -4.67 -1.15
N PRO A 72 9.82 -3.88 -0.41
CA PRO A 72 9.96 -2.47 -0.73
C PRO A 72 10.42 -2.48 -2.17
N THR A 73 9.64 -1.88 -3.07
CA THR A 73 10.09 -1.72 -4.44
C THR A 73 11.29 -0.79 -4.29
N SER A 74 12.48 -1.36 -4.15
CA SER A 74 13.71 -0.61 -3.95
C SER A 74 13.78 0.47 -5.03
N VAL A 75 14.32 1.63 -4.69
CA VAL A 75 14.45 2.81 -5.57
C VAL A 75 13.23 3.74 -5.62
N THR A 76 12.57 4.00 -4.49
CA THR A 76 12.08 5.37 -4.20
C THR A 76 12.59 5.68 -2.82
N THR A 77 13.83 6.13 -2.71
CA THR A 77 14.14 7.12 -1.67
C THR A 77 13.26 8.32 -1.97
N GLU A 78 12.64 8.92 -0.95
CA GLU A 78 11.86 10.16 -1.08
C GLU A 78 12.64 11.21 -1.89
N ASP A 79 13.96 11.24 -1.72
CA ASP A 79 14.93 12.01 -2.50
C ASP A 79 14.73 11.90 -4.03
N LYS A 80 14.50 10.69 -4.57
CA LYS A 80 14.31 10.51 -6.02
C LYS A 80 12.95 11.04 -6.48
N ALA A 81 11.92 10.95 -5.64
CA ALA A 81 10.61 11.53 -5.97
C ALA A 81 10.70 13.06 -6.03
N ASP A 82 11.44 13.67 -5.10
CA ASP A 82 11.64 15.12 -5.06
C ASP A 82 12.44 15.61 -6.27
N ILE A 83 13.49 14.88 -6.68
CA ILE A 83 14.25 15.24 -7.89
C ILE A 83 13.38 15.12 -9.14
N VAL A 84 12.56 14.06 -9.26
CA VAL A 84 11.60 13.93 -10.38
C VAL A 84 10.61 15.10 -10.37
N HIS A 85 10.10 15.48 -9.21
CA HIS A 85 9.18 16.60 -9.06
C HIS A 85 9.84 17.92 -9.52
N PHE A 86 11.08 18.18 -9.09
CA PHE A 86 11.85 19.34 -9.52
C PHE A 86 12.10 19.37 -11.04
N MET A 87 12.47 18.24 -11.63
CA MET A 87 12.69 18.14 -13.09
C MET A 87 11.42 18.45 -13.89
N ILE A 88 10.25 18.02 -13.41
CA ILE A 88 8.95 18.28 -14.05
C ILE A 88 8.54 19.76 -13.91
N LEU A 89 8.80 20.38 -12.75
CA LEU A 89 8.52 21.80 -12.53
C LEU A 89 9.42 22.70 -13.39
N LYS A 90 10.69 22.31 -13.60
CA LYS A 90 11.62 23.05 -14.43
C LYS A 90 11.24 22.98 -15.91
N ASP A 91 10.93 21.79 -16.41
CA ASP A 91 10.52 21.58 -17.80
C ASP A 91 9.26 20.72 -17.89
N ARG A 92 8.13 21.38 -18.18
CA ARG A 92 6.83 20.69 -18.28
C ARG A 92 6.76 19.66 -19.42
N TRP A 93 7.64 19.77 -20.42
CA TRP A 93 7.69 18.86 -21.58
C TRP A 93 8.76 17.77 -21.45
N ILE A 94 9.36 17.59 -20.28
CA ILE A 94 10.35 16.55 -20.08
C ILE A 94 9.75 15.15 -20.28
N SER A 95 10.47 14.30 -21.03
CA SER A 95 10.03 12.93 -21.25
C SER A 95 10.43 12.01 -20.09
N ALA A 96 9.57 11.04 -19.78
CA ALA A 96 9.86 10.03 -18.76
C ALA A 96 11.14 9.22 -19.07
N LYS A 97 11.53 9.13 -20.35
CA LYS A 97 12.78 8.48 -20.78
C LYS A 97 14.01 9.27 -20.31
N VAL A 98 14.00 10.59 -20.50
CA VAL A 98 15.11 11.46 -20.07
C VAL A 98 15.27 11.44 -18.54
N ILE A 99 14.15 11.45 -17.81
CA ILE A 99 14.16 11.33 -16.34
C ILE A 99 14.75 9.97 -15.91
N ALA A 100 14.34 8.88 -16.57
CA ALA A 100 14.84 7.54 -16.30
C ALA A 100 16.36 7.42 -16.50
N GLU A 101 16.86 7.94 -17.62
CA GLU A 101 18.30 7.97 -17.95
C GLU A 101 19.09 8.83 -16.96
N THR A 102 18.55 9.99 -16.57
CA THR A 102 19.21 10.93 -15.63
C THR A 102 19.34 10.33 -14.23
N LEU A 103 18.31 9.63 -13.75
CA LEU A 103 18.24 9.12 -12.38
C LEU A 103 18.70 7.65 -12.24
N GLY A 104 19.02 6.99 -13.36
CA GLY A 104 19.33 5.57 -13.42
C GLY A 104 18.18 4.68 -12.93
N ILE A 105 16.94 5.07 -13.23
CA ILE A 105 15.72 4.37 -12.82
C ILE A 105 15.04 3.77 -14.06
N SER A 106 14.29 2.67 -13.91
CA SER A 106 13.48 2.17 -15.02
C SER A 106 12.35 3.14 -15.38
N ARG A 107 11.97 3.16 -16.66
CA ARG A 107 10.89 4.03 -17.17
C ARG A 107 9.56 3.77 -16.47
N GLU A 108 9.25 2.51 -16.18
CA GLU A 108 8.04 2.08 -15.47
C GLU A 108 8.00 2.69 -14.08
N ARG A 109 9.15 2.74 -13.39
CA ARG A 109 9.24 3.31 -12.06
C ARG A 109 9.12 4.82 -12.07
N VAL A 110 9.63 5.52 -13.09
CA VAL A 110 9.35 6.96 -13.29
C VAL A 110 7.85 7.20 -13.47
N GLY A 111 7.18 6.39 -14.29
CA GLY A 111 5.72 6.44 -14.43
C GLY A 111 4.98 6.20 -13.11
N HIS A 112 5.45 5.22 -12.31
CA HIS A 112 4.90 4.96 -10.99
C HIS A 112 5.05 6.16 -10.04
N ILE A 113 6.23 6.81 -10.02
CA ILE A 113 6.48 8.01 -9.20
C ILE A 113 5.54 9.14 -9.61
N ILE A 114 5.42 9.42 -10.91
CA ILE A 114 4.57 10.51 -11.42
C ILE A 114 3.10 10.28 -11.04
N HIS A 115 2.58 9.07 -11.24
CA HIS A 115 1.17 8.78 -11.05
C HIS A 115 0.75 8.42 -9.62
N ASN A 116 1.54 7.65 -8.88
CA ASN A 116 1.14 7.12 -7.56
C ASN A 116 1.69 7.94 -6.40
N ILE A 117 2.87 8.55 -6.58
CA ILE A 117 3.54 9.30 -5.49
C ILE A 117 3.24 10.79 -5.62
N LEU A 118 3.53 11.36 -6.80
CA LEU A 118 3.30 12.78 -7.06
C LEU A 118 1.85 13.08 -7.48
N ASN A 119 1.05 12.04 -7.74
CA ASN A 119 -0.35 12.13 -8.17
C ASN A 119 -0.56 13.09 -9.36
N MET A 120 0.42 13.16 -10.26
CA MET A 120 0.39 14.00 -11.44
C MET A 120 -0.17 13.26 -12.65
N ARG A 121 -0.87 14.00 -13.50
CA ARG A 121 -1.41 13.49 -14.77
C ARG A 121 -0.93 14.35 -15.93
N GLN A 122 -0.46 13.69 -16.98
CA GLN A 122 -0.11 14.35 -18.22
C GLN A 122 -1.36 15.01 -18.82
N ARG A 123 -1.27 16.31 -19.10
CA ARG A 123 -2.29 17.06 -19.84
C ARG A 123 -1.76 17.34 -21.24
N SER A 124 -2.56 17.11 -22.26
CA SER A 124 -2.24 17.55 -23.62
C SER A 124 -2.31 19.08 -23.70
N ALA A 125 -1.42 19.68 -24.48
CA ALA A 125 -1.54 21.09 -24.82
C ALA A 125 -2.75 21.28 -25.74
N LYS A 126 -3.49 22.37 -25.53
CA LYS A 126 -4.57 22.76 -26.43
C LYS A 126 -3.94 23.49 -27.62
N TRP A 127 -4.31 23.12 -28.84
CA TRP A 127 -3.82 23.82 -30.03
C TRP A 127 -4.42 25.23 -30.07
N VAL A 128 -3.55 26.25 -30.08
CA VAL A 128 -3.97 27.66 -30.16
C VAL A 128 -3.65 28.16 -31.57
N PRO A 129 -4.67 28.56 -32.36
CA PRO A 129 -4.44 29.22 -33.64
C PRO A 129 -3.67 30.53 -33.43
N ASN A 130 -2.58 30.72 -34.15
CA ASN A 130 -1.72 31.89 -34.01
C ASN A 130 -2.31 33.09 -34.76
N SER A 131 -3.22 33.84 -34.12
CA SER A 131 -3.66 35.15 -34.63
C SER A 131 -2.78 36.24 -34.01
N LYS A 132 -1.74 36.67 -34.73
CA LYS A 132 -0.96 37.84 -34.34
C LYS A 132 -1.78 39.09 -34.67
N THR A 133 -2.15 39.85 -33.65
CA THR A 133 -2.44 41.29 -33.78
C THR A 133 -1.42 41.99 -32.91
N GLU A 134 -0.58 42.81 -33.53
CA GLU A 134 0.50 43.54 -32.87
C GLU A 134 -0.08 44.58 -31.92
N GLY A 135 0.17 44.39 -30.63
CA GLY A 135 -0.14 45.30 -29.52
C GLY A 135 0.82 45.00 -28.36
N PRO A 136 1.07 45.94 -27.44
CA PRO A 136 2.23 45.87 -26.54
C PRO A 136 2.17 44.60 -25.69
N SER A 137 3.29 43.89 -25.63
CA SER A 137 3.47 42.71 -24.78
C SER A 137 3.50 43.11 -23.31
N GLU A 138 2.32 43.14 -22.69
CA GLU A 138 2.21 42.93 -21.24
C GLU A 138 2.26 41.42 -20.99
N GLU A 139 3.35 40.97 -20.36
CA GLU A 139 3.37 39.69 -19.65
C GLU A 139 2.30 39.74 -18.57
N VAL A 140 1.18 39.06 -18.79
CA VAL A 140 0.29 38.64 -17.71
C VAL A 140 -0.01 37.17 -17.89
N CYS A 141 0.85 36.34 -17.29
CA CYS A 141 0.47 35.01 -16.84
C CYS A 141 0.15 35.09 -15.34
N GLU A 142 -0.91 35.83 -14.98
CA GLU A 142 -1.55 35.60 -13.70
C GLU A 142 -2.17 34.20 -13.72
N SER A 143 -1.47 33.27 -13.09
CA SER A 143 -2.12 32.09 -12.51
C SER A 143 -1.81 32.06 -11.01
N GLU A 144 -2.18 33.16 -10.33
CA GLU A 144 -2.44 33.07 -8.91
C GLU A 144 -3.69 32.20 -8.70
N LYS A 145 -3.44 31.05 -8.06
CA LYS A 145 -4.39 30.21 -7.29
C LYS A 145 -5.40 29.42 -8.12
N GLY A 146 -5.19 28.10 -8.10
CA GLY A 146 -6.18 27.15 -8.58
C GLY A 146 -5.74 25.71 -8.44
N ILE A 147 -5.53 25.27 -7.20
CA ILE A 147 -5.50 23.84 -6.85
C ILE A 147 -6.76 23.22 -7.46
N CYS A 148 -6.62 22.44 -8.54
CA CYS A 148 -7.75 21.72 -9.10
C CYS A 148 -7.87 20.40 -8.35
N SER A 149 -8.47 20.47 -7.16
CA SER A 149 -9.05 19.32 -6.48
C SER A 149 -10.11 18.72 -7.38
N ILE A 150 -9.97 17.45 -7.70
CA ILE A 150 -11.02 16.68 -8.39
C ILE A 150 -11.89 16.07 -7.29
N LYS A 151 -13.16 16.49 -7.21
CA LYS A 151 -14.18 15.80 -6.40
C LYS A 151 -14.51 14.45 -7.06
N SER A 152 -14.80 13.48 -6.18
CA SER A 152 -15.10 12.06 -6.43
C SER A 152 -16.09 11.79 -7.57
#